data_AF-A0A4R7GJ73-F1
#
_entry.id   AF-A0A4R7GJ73-F1
#
_cell.length_a   1.000
_cell.length_b   1.000
_cell.length_c   1.000
_cell.angle_alpha   90.00
_cell.angle_beta   90.00
_cell.angle_gamma   90.00
#
_symmetry.space_group_name_H-M   'P 1'
#
loop_
_entity.id
_entity.type
_entity.pdbx_description
1 polymer ?
#
loop_
_entity_poly.entity_id
_entity_poly.type
_entity_poly.pdbx_seq_one_letter_code
_entity_poly.pdbx_strand_id
1 'polypeptide(L)' 'MESSHELKMALIKIRLMADITQSAQCRNDEYALVMEMISDMADSVLDEEDTPSVPFSVYDDEE' A
#
# COMPACT_ATOMS: atom_id res chain seq x y z
N MET A 1 4.35 2.44 -15.29
CA MET A 1 3.79 3.75 -14.88
C MET A 1 2.45 3.61 -14.14
N GLU A 2 1.71 2.50 -14.32
CA GLU A 2 0.49 2.17 -13.56
C GLU A 2 0.71 1.97 -12.06
N SER A 3 1.73 1.20 -11.65
CA SER A 3 2.03 0.93 -10.22
C SER A 3 2.19 2.21 -9.37
N SER A 4 2.76 3.29 -9.90
CA SER A 4 2.88 4.56 -9.17
C SER A 4 1.53 5.28 -8.97
N HIS A 5 0.58 5.12 -9.90
CA HIS A 5 -0.75 5.70 -9.77
C HIS A 5 -1.61 4.90 -8.79
N GLU A 6 -1.51 3.57 -8.83
CA GLU A 6 -2.21 2.66 -7.90
C GLU A 6 -1.72 2.85 -6.46
N LEU A 7 -0.40 2.90 -6.26
CA LEU A 7 0.22 3.24 -4.98
C LEU A 7 -0.27 4.59 -4.43
N LYS A 8 -0.30 5.62 -5.28
CA LYS A 8 -0.78 6.94 -4.88
C LYS A 8 -2.26 6.91 -4.47
N MET A 9 -3.09 6.14 -5.17
CA MET A 9 -4.51 5.97 -4.80
C MET A 9 -4.67 5.21 -3.49
N ALA A 10 -3.86 4.18 -3.23
CA ALA A 10 -3.88 3.43 -1.97
C ALA A 10 -3.50 4.34 -0.79
N LEU A 11 -2.43 5.13 -0.91
CA LEU A 11 -2.01 6.09 0.10
C LEU A 11 -3.07 7.17 0.37
N ILE A 12 -3.76 7.66 -0.67
CA ILE A 12 -4.87 8.61 -0.52
C ILE A 12 -6.03 7.98 0.27
N LYS A 13 -6.38 6.72 -0.01
CA LYS A 13 -7.44 6.01 0.71
C LYS A 13 -7.07 5.82 2.19
N ILE A 14 -5.87 5.36 2.49
CA ILE A 14 -5.35 5.21 3.86
C ILE A 14 -5.47 6.52 4.63
N ARG A 15 -5.01 7.63 4.02
CA ARG A 15 -5.10 8.97 4.62
C ARG A 15 -6.54 9.36 4.94
N LEU A 16 -7.46 9.16 3.98
CA LEU A 16 -8.86 9.51 4.15
C LEU A 16 -9.52 8.71 5.28
N MET A 17 -9.24 7.40 5.38
CA MET A 17 -9.78 6.57 6.46
C MET A 17 -9.27 6.99 7.84
N ALA A 18 -7.99 7.35 7.96
CA ALA A 18 -7.43 7.88 9.21
C ALA A 18 -8.10 9.20 9.62
N ASP A 19 -8.25 10.14 8.68
CA ASP A 19 -8.85 11.46 8.93
C ASP A 19 -10.34 11.35 9.33
N ILE A 20 -11.10 10.46 8.67
CA ILE A 20 -12.50 10.20 9.01
C ILE A 20 -12.60 9.58 10.40
N THR A 21 -11.77 8.57 10.69
CA THR A 21 -11.81 7.86 11.97
C THR A 21 -11.48 8.79 13.14
N GLN A 22 -10.53 9.70 12.96
CA GLN A 22 -10.19 10.71 13.95
C GLN A 22 -11.33 11.72 14.18
N SER A 23 -12.06 12.10 13.13
CA SER A 23 -13.11 13.13 13.18
C SER A 23 -14.50 12.60 13.56
N ALA A 24 -14.79 11.34 13.25
CA ALA A 24 -16.13 10.76 13.39
C ALA A 24 -16.50 10.33 14.83
N GLN A 25 -15.61 10.51 15.81
CA GLN A 25 -15.81 10.04 17.19
C GLN A 25 -16.27 8.57 17.25
N CYS A 26 -15.66 7.73 16.41
CA CYS A 26 -15.96 6.30 16.33
C CYS A 26 -15.89 5.64 17.71
N ARG A 27 -16.76 4.67 17.94
CA ARG A 27 -16.61 3.79 19.10
C ARG A 27 -15.32 2.99 19.00
N ASN A 28 -14.81 2.49 20.12
CA ASN A 28 -13.53 1.76 20.14
C ASN A 28 -13.51 0.52 19.23
N ASP A 29 -14.64 -0.16 19.05
CA ASP A 29 -14.77 -1.30 18.15
C ASP A 29 -14.74 -0.89 16.68
N GLU A 30 -15.41 0.21 16.33
CA GLU A 30 -15.38 0.79 14.98
C GLU A 30 -13.98 1.33 14.65
N TYR A 31 -13.32 1.96 15.62
CA TYR A 31 -11.94 2.44 15.49
C TYR A 31 -10.97 1.28 15.24
N ALA A 32 -11.08 0.19 16.01
CA ALA A 32 -10.23 -0.98 15.84
C ALA A 32 -10.38 -1.60 14.45
N LEU A 33 -11.62 -1.70 13.95
CA LEU A 33 -11.90 -2.22 12.61
C LEU A 33 -11.27 -1.34 11.51
N VAL A 34 -11.38 -0.01 11.62
CA VAL A 34 -10.77 0.87 10.61
C VAL A 34 -9.24 0.82 10.67
N MET A 35 -8.67 0.69 11.87
CA MET A 35 -7.21 0.54 12.02
C MET A 35 -6.72 -0.78 11.42
N GLU A 36 -7.46 -1.88 11.59
CA GLU A 36 -7.19 -3.17 10.92
C GLU A 36 -7.21 -3.01 9.39
N MET A 37 -8.24 -2.37 8.85
CA MET A 37 -8.32 -2.09 7.40
C MET A 37 -7.17 -1.21 6.90
N ILE A 38 -6.76 -0.20 7.68
CA ILE A 38 -5.60 0.65 7.37
C ILE A 38 -4.31 -0.17 7.33
N SER A 39 -4.10 -1.07 8.30
CA SER A 39 -2.95 -1.97 8.34
C SER A 39 -2.90 -2.89 7.13
N ASP A 40 -4.00 -3.54 6.78
CA ASP A 40 -4.05 -4.45 5.62
C ASP A 40 -3.68 -3.75 4.30
N MET A 41 -4.16 -2.52 4.10
CA MET A 41 -3.81 -1.76 2.89
C MET A 41 -2.37 -1.24 2.93
N ALA A 42 -1.84 -0.93 4.11
CA ALA A 42 -0.45 -0.51 4.25
C ALA A 42 0.49 -1.67 3.90
N ASP A 43 0.20 -2.88 4.37
CA ASP A 43 0.98 -4.09 4.05
C ASP A 43 0.98 -4.37 2.54
N SER A 44 -0.19 -4.29 1.90
CA SER A 44 -0.32 -4.41 0.43
C SER A 44 0.51 -3.37 -0.33
N VAL A 45 0.69 -2.18 0.23
CA VAL A 45 1.47 -1.10 -0.40
C VAL A 45 2.98 -1.34 -0.22
N LEU A 46 3.38 -1.82 0.96
CA LEU A 46 4.79 -2.08 1.27
C LEU A 46 5.32 -3.29 0.51
N ASP A 47 4.51 -4.33 0.32
CA ASP A 47 4.88 -5.53 -0.43
C ASP A 47 5.05 -5.28 -1.94
N GLU A 48 4.41 -4.24 -2.50
CA GLU A 48 4.58 -3.86 -3.92
C GLU A 48 5.98 -3.27 -4.21
N GLU A 49 6.63 -2.64 -3.24
CA GLU A 49 8.02 -2.12 -3.40
C GLU A 49 9.09 -3.24 -3.41
N ASP A 50 8.77 -4.43 -2.89
CA ASP A 50 9.71 -5.56 -2.78
C ASP A 50 9.71 -6.52 -3.98
N THR A 51 9.09 -6.14 -5.11
CA THR A 51 9.27 -6.89 -6.35
C THR A 51 10.72 -6.73 -6.85
N PRO A 52 11.55 -7.79 -6.82
CA PRO A 52 12.94 -7.66 -7.22
C PRO A 52 13.00 -7.26 -8.70
N SER A 53 13.74 -6.19 -8.96
CA SER A 53 14.11 -5.76 -10.31
C SER A 53 14.47 -6.98 -11.14
N VAL A 54 13.81 -7.09 -12.30
CA VAL A 54 14.10 -8.05 -13.36
C VAL A 54 15.58 -8.48 -13.31
N PRO A 55 15.91 -9.78 -13.18
CA PRO A 55 17.30 -10.18 -13.27
C PRO A 55 17.77 -9.75 -14.65
N PHE A 56 18.73 -8.82 -14.67
CA PHE A 56 19.39 -8.39 -15.90
C PHE A 56 20.00 -9.66 -16.49
N SER A 57 19.33 -10.23 -17.49
CA SER A 57 19.81 -11.34 -18.27
C SER A 57 20.92 -10.80 -19.16
N VAL A 58 22.10 -10.64 -18.59
CA VAL A 58 23.34 -10.55 -19.36
C VAL A 58 23.62 -11.97 -19.83
N TYR A 59 22.95 -12.40 -20.90
CA TYR A 59 23.56 -13.38 -21.79
C TYR A 59 24.59 -12.60 -22.61
N ASP A 60 25.74 -12.39 -21.99
CA ASP A 60 27.00 -12.49 -22.72
C ASP A 60 27.18 -13.99 -22.91
N ASP A 61 26.87 -14.49 -24.11
CA ASP A 61 27.50 -15.70 -24.58
C ASP A 61 28.00 -15.41 -25.99
N GLU A 62 29.31 -15.36 -26.05
CA GLU A 62 30.14 -15.15 -27.22
C GLU A 62 29.95 -16.34 -28.19
N GLU A 63 29.53 -16.10 -29.43
CA GLU A 63 30.08 -16.75 -30.64
C GLU A 63 29.70 -16.03 -31.94
#